data_AF-A0A7Z7YS48-F1
#
_entry.id   AF-A0A7Z7YS48-F1
#
_cell.length_a   1.000
_cell.length_b   1.000
_cell.length_c   1.000
_cell.angle_alpha   90.00
_cell.angle_beta   90.00
_cell.angle_gamma   90.00
#
_symmetry.space_group_name_H-M   'P 1'
#
loop_
_entity.id
_entity.type
_entity.pdbx_description
1 polymer ?
#
loop_
_entity_poly.entity_id
_entity_poly.type
_entity_poly.pdbx_seq_one_letter_code
_entity_poly.pdbx_strand_id
1 'polypeptide(L)'
;KTIARKHNLHATFMPKPLFGVNGSGMHFNVSLFKGKENAFFDPEGDLQLTDTAYQFTAGVLKNARGFTAVCNPIVNSYKRLVPGYEAPCYIAWSGKNRSPLVRVPTSR
;
A
#
# COMPACT_ATOMS: atom_id res chain seq x y z
N LYS A 1 -10.50 -9.45 16.43
CA LYS A 1 -10.83 -10.89 16.62
C LYS A 1 -11.64 -11.14 17.89
N THR A 2 -11.20 -10.67 19.07
CA THR A 2 -11.92 -10.85 20.35
C THR A 2 -13.37 -10.36 20.32
N ILE A 3 -13.62 -9.13 19.83
CA ILE A 3 -14.98 -8.59 19.70
C ILE A 3 -15.84 -9.45 18.78
N ALA A 4 -15.37 -9.76 17.57
CA ALA A 4 -16.09 -10.66 16.65
C ALA A 4 -16.48 -11.99 17.31
N ARG A 5 -15.57 -12.61 18.08
CA ARG A 5 -15.85 -13.84 18.81
C ARG A 5 -16.94 -13.68 19.88
N LYS A 6 -16.96 -12.55 20.60
CA LYS A 6 -18.05 -12.22 21.55
C LYS A 6 -19.42 -12.12 20.87
N HIS A 7 -19.44 -11.82 19.58
CA HIS A 7 -20.64 -11.76 18.75
C HIS A 7 -20.85 -13.01 17.87
N ASN A 8 -20.23 -14.16 18.22
CA ASN A 8 -20.34 -15.42 17.47
C ASN A 8 -19.90 -15.34 15.99
N LEU A 9 -18.96 -14.45 15.67
CA LEU A 9 -18.38 -14.29 14.34
C LEU A 9 -16.89 -14.67 14.32
N HIS A 10 -16.37 -15.03 13.14
CA HIS A 10 -14.94 -15.30 12.93
C HIS A 10 -14.30 -14.23 12.03
N ALA A 11 -13.62 -13.25 12.65
CA ALA A 11 -12.84 -12.27 11.90
C ALA A 11 -11.50 -12.86 11.40
N THR A 12 -11.29 -12.84 10.09
CA THR A 12 -10.03 -13.24 9.45
C THR A 12 -9.37 -12.05 8.75
N PHE A 13 -8.05 -12.07 8.70
CA PHE A 13 -7.22 -11.11 7.94
C PHE A 13 -6.46 -11.82 6.81
N MET A 14 -6.92 -13.03 6.46
CA MET A 14 -6.37 -13.76 5.32
C MET A 14 -6.49 -12.88 4.06
N PRO A 15 -5.44 -12.77 3.23
CA PRO A 15 -5.44 -11.83 2.11
C PRO A 15 -6.53 -12.06 1.06
N LYS A 16 -6.93 -13.31 0.85
CA LYS A 16 -7.92 -13.71 -0.16
C LYS A 16 -8.67 -14.96 0.33
N PRO A 17 -9.66 -14.81 1.23
CA PRO A 17 -10.39 -15.94 1.77
C PRO A 17 -11.43 -16.49 0.78
N LEU A 18 -11.81 -15.69 -0.22
CA LEU A 18 -12.86 -16.00 -1.19
C LEU A 18 -12.38 -15.68 -2.62
N PHE A 19 -12.66 -16.58 -3.55
CA PHE A 19 -12.44 -16.36 -4.98
C PHE A 19 -13.48 -15.37 -5.54
N GLY A 20 -13.13 -14.65 -6.61
CA GLY A 20 -14.07 -13.77 -7.32
C GLY A 20 -14.40 -12.43 -6.67
N VAL A 21 -13.96 -12.18 -5.42
CA VAL A 21 -14.26 -10.95 -4.66
C VAL A 21 -13.00 -10.22 -4.19
N ASN A 22 -13.11 -8.97 -3.75
CA ASN A 22 -11.98 -8.22 -3.19
C ASN A 22 -11.30 -8.95 -2.03
N GLY A 23 -9.96 -8.87 -2.00
CA GLY A 23 -9.16 -9.40 -0.90
C GLY A 23 -8.95 -8.36 0.22
N SER A 24 -8.35 -8.78 1.32
CA SER A 24 -7.95 -7.89 2.42
C SER A 24 -6.50 -7.44 2.25
N GLY A 25 -6.27 -6.13 2.24
CA GLY A 25 -4.95 -5.51 2.19
C GLY A 25 -4.63 -4.72 3.45
N MET A 26 -3.35 -4.49 3.68
CA MET A 26 -2.86 -3.58 4.72
C MET A 26 -2.01 -2.52 4.02
N HIS A 27 -2.61 -1.37 3.73
CA HIS A 27 -1.89 -0.26 3.11
C HIS A 27 -1.06 0.46 4.16
N PHE A 28 0.18 0.77 3.83
CA PHE A 28 1.07 1.56 4.67
C PHE A 28 1.15 2.98 4.12
N ASN A 29 0.72 3.95 4.93
CA ASN A 29 1.02 5.35 4.68
C ASN A 29 2.35 5.65 5.36
N VAL A 30 3.35 6.10 4.59
CA VAL A 30 4.70 6.35 5.07
C VAL A 30 5.08 7.78 4.75
N SER A 31 5.68 8.47 5.73
CA SER A 31 6.23 9.81 5.61
C SER A 31 7.58 9.86 6.31
N LEU A 32 8.47 10.73 5.83
CA LEU A 32 9.78 10.96 6.42
C LEU A 32 9.78 12.33 7.10
N PHE A 33 10.33 12.42 8.30
CA PHE A 33 10.45 13.67 9.05
C PHE A 33 11.91 14.03 9.27
N LYS A 34 12.23 15.31 9.08
CA LYS A 34 13.51 15.92 9.45
C LYS A 34 13.24 16.94 10.55
N GLY A 35 13.48 16.54 11.80
CA GLY A 35 13.01 17.32 12.94
C GLY A 35 11.48 17.31 13.02
N LYS A 36 10.85 18.49 12.98
CA LYS A 36 9.39 18.64 13.04
C LYS A 36 8.73 18.75 11.67
N GLU A 37 9.52 18.82 10.61
CA GLU A 37 9.03 19.05 9.24
C GLU A 37 8.91 17.74 8.48
N ASN A 38 7.81 17.58 7.76
CA ASN A 38 7.61 16.46 6.85
C ASN A 38 8.48 16.67 5.61
N ALA A 39 9.52 15.86 5.47
CA ALA A 39 10.50 15.95 4.39
C ALA A 39 9.92 15.56 3.01
N PHE A 40 8.66 15.13 2.92
CA PHE A 40 8.00 14.81 1.66
C PHE A 40 7.15 15.96 1.10
N PHE A 41 6.84 16.98 1.89
CA PHE A 41 5.92 18.04 1.47
C PHE A 41 6.66 19.28 0.96
N ASP A 42 6.28 19.75 -0.22
CA ASP A 42 6.75 21.01 -0.79
C ASP A 42 5.56 21.72 -1.46
N PRO A 43 5.10 22.89 -0.99
CA PRO A 43 3.95 23.56 -1.59
C PRO A 43 4.16 23.95 -3.07
N GLU A 44 5.40 24.18 -3.49
CA GLU A 44 5.75 24.61 -4.86
C GLU A 44 6.18 23.44 -5.76
N GLY A 45 6.37 22.24 -5.19
CA GLY A 45 6.77 21.05 -5.91
C GLY A 45 5.64 20.49 -6.79
N ASP A 46 6.00 19.77 -7.86
CA ASP A 46 5.00 19.01 -8.62
C ASP A 46 4.29 18.01 -7.70
N LEU A 47 2.96 17.94 -7.79
CA LEU A 47 2.08 17.21 -6.86
C LEU A 47 2.28 17.57 -5.37
N GLN A 48 2.87 18.73 -5.09
CA GLN A 48 3.27 19.19 -3.76
C GLN A 48 4.28 18.30 -3.03
N LEU A 49 5.20 17.70 -3.79
CA LEU A 49 6.20 16.76 -3.29
C LEU A 49 7.63 17.27 -3.46
N THR A 50 8.47 16.98 -2.47
CA THR A 50 9.92 17.22 -2.56
C THR A 50 10.62 16.18 -3.43
N ASP A 51 11.84 16.49 -3.89
CA ASP A 51 12.76 15.51 -4.48
C ASP A 51 13.02 14.31 -3.56
N THR A 52 12.99 14.52 -2.24
CA THR A 52 13.18 13.43 -1.26
C THR A 52 12.02 12.44 -1.32
N ALA A 53 10.79 12.90 -1.52
CA ALA A 53 9.64 12.01 -1.71
C ALA A 53 9.75 11.19 -3.01
N TYR A 54 10.23 11.81 -4.09
CA TYR A 54 10.46 11.14 -5.37
C TYR A 54 11.58 10.10 -5.27
N GLN A 55 12.70 10.44 -4.63
CA GLN A 55 13.81 9.52 -4.39
C GLN A 55 13.42 8.35 -3.49
N PHE A 56 12.64 8.61 -2.43
CA PHE A 56 12.09 7.56 -1.58
C PHE A 56 11.20 6.60 -2.39
N THR A 57 10.29 7.15 -3.18
CA THR A 57 9.40 6.37 -4.06
C THR A 57 10.21 5.54 -5.06
N ALA A 58 11.24 6.11 -5.68
CA ALA A 58 12.14 5.37 -6.57
C ALA A 58 12.82 4.19 -5.86
N GLY A 59 13.28 4.37 -4.63
CA GLY A 59 13.84 3.31 -3.79
C GLY A 59 12.85 2.19 -3.49
N VAL A 60 11.60 2.53 -3.18
CA VAL A 60 10.53 1.55 -2.96
C VAL A 60 10.26 0.74 -4.23
N LEU A 61 10.10 1.40 -5.38
CA LEU A 61 9.82 0.71 -6.64
C LEU A 61 10.98 -0.21 -7.07
N LYS A 62 12.23 0.26 -6.90
CA LYS A 62 13.45 -0.52 -7.20
C LYS A 62 13.50 -1.83 -6.40
N ASN A 63 13.08 -1.80 -5.13
CA ASN A 63 13.18 -2.94 -4.23
C ASN A 63 11.88 -3.75 -4.08
N ALA A 64 10.82 -3.38 -4.81
CA ALA A 64 9.49 -3.96 -4.69
C ALA A 64 9.48 -5.49 -4.74
N ARG A 65 10.21 -6.07 -5.70
CA ARG A 65 10.29 -7.54 -5.84
C ARG A 65 10.93 -8.21 -4.61
N GLY A 66 11.94 -7.58 -4.04
CA GLY A 66 12.66 -8.10 -2.87
C GLY A 66 11.80 -8.12 -1.62
N PHE A 67 11.23 -6.97 -1.25
CA PHE A 67 10.41 -6.90 -0.04
C PHE A 67 9.02 -7.54 -0.19
N THR A 68 8.56 -7.85 -1.42
CA THR A 68 7.26 -8.53 -1.63
C THR A 68 7.17 -9.81 -0.82
N ALA A 69 8.25 -10.59 -0.71
CA ALA A 69 8.26 -11.81 0.09
C ALA A 69 7.99 -11.57 1.59
N VAL A 70 8.44 -10.43 2.12
CA VAL A 70 8.23 -10.06 3.53
C VAL A 70 6.86 -9.44 3.74
N CYS A 71 6.44 -8.53 2.85
CA CYS A 71 5.15 -7.84 2.95
C CYS A 71 3.96 -8.73 2.57
N ASN A 72 4.19 -9.81 1.83
CA ASN A 72 3.18 -10.78 1.38
C ASN A 72 3.65 -12.22 1.68
N PRO A 73 3.77 -12.60 2.97
CA PRO A 73 4.61 -13.73 3.38
C PRO A 73 3.99 -15.12 3.25
N ILE A 74 2.71 -15.22 2.92
CA ILE A 74 2.01 -16.51 2.79
C ILE A 74 1.57 -16.74 1.36
N VAL A 75 1.44 -18.02 0.97
CA VAL A 75 0.96 -18.42 -0.36
C VAL A 75 -0.36 -17.72 -0.72
N ASN A 76 -1.26 -17.57 0.26
CA ASN A 76 -2.55 -16.91 0.04
C ASN A 76 -2.44 -15.41 -0.30
N SER A 77 -1.34 -14.74 0.06
CA SER A 77 -1.11 -13.34 -0.32
C SER A 77 -1.04 -13.17 -1.84
N TYR A 78 -0.41 -14.12 -2.53
CA TYR A 78 -0.28 -14.08 -3.99
C TYR A 78 -1.60 -14.36 -4.71
N LYS A 79 -2.60 -14.95 -4.04
CA LYS A 79 -3.97 -15.08 -4.58
C LYS A 79 -4.75 -13.76 -4.52
N ARG A 80 -4.30 -12.80 -3.70
CA ARG A 80 -4.83 -11.43 -3.68
C ARG A 80 -4.22 -10.55 -4.78
N LEU A 81 -2.93 -10.72 -5.07
CA LEU A 81 -2.18 -9.91 -6.05
C LEU A 81 -2.51 -10.32 -7.50
N VAL A 82 -3.79 -10.19 -7.86
CA VAL A 82 -4.32 -10.45 -9.20
C VAL A 82 -5.12 -9.23 -9.70
N PRO A 83 -5.10 -8.92 -11.03
CA PRO A 83 -5.80 -7.76 -11.57
C PRO A 83 -7.31 -7.78 -11.29
N GLY A 84 -7.92 -6.59 -11.26
CA GLY A 84 -9.39 -6.44 -11.17
C GLY A 84 -9.98 -6.24 -9.77
N TYR A 85 -9.14 -6.21 -8.71
CA TYR A 85 -9.60 -6.13 -7.32
C TYR A 85 -8.90 -5.04 -6.48
N GLU A 86 -8.49 -3.94 -7.12
CA GLU A 86 -7.75 -2.82 -6.52
C GLU A 86 -6.46 -3.22 -5.76
N ALA A 87 -5.97 -4.45 -5.95
CA ALA A 87 -4.71 -4.91 -5.39
C ALA A 87 -3.54 -4.57 -6.33
N PRO A 88 -2.38 -4.16 -5.78
CA PRO A 88 -1.23 -3.79 -6.59
C PRO A 88 -0.58 -5.02 -7.22
N CYS A 89 -0.69 -5.14 -8.54
CA CYS A 89 -0.13 -6.25 -9.32
C CYS A 89 1.11 -5.84 -10.14
N TYR A 90 1.32 -4.53 -10.28
CA TYR A 90 2.36 -3.95 -11.12
C TYR A 90 3.18 -2.95 -10.30
N ILE A 91 4.48 -2.92 -10.58
CA ILE A 91 5.40 -1.95 -9.98
C ILE A 91 5.22 -0.62 -10.70
N ALA A 92 4.40 0.24 -10.10
CA ALA A 92 4.11 1.57 -10.58
C ALA A 92 3.74 2.47 -9.40
N TRP A 93 3.79 3.78 -9.61
CA TRP A 93 3.28 4.77 -8.67
C TRP A 93 2.33 5.76 -9.37
N SER A 94 1.42 6.39 -8.62
CA SER A 94 0.56 7.45 -9.16
C SER A 94 0.08 8.40 -8.06
N GLY A 95 -0.08 9.69 -8.39
CA GLY A 95 -0.77 10.65 -7.54
C GLY A 95 -2.30 10.58 -7.59
N LYS A 96 -2.90 9.87 -8.56
CA LYS A 96 -4.37 9.84 -8.77
C LYS A 96 -4.96 8.44 -8.77
N ASN A 97 -4.25 7.43 -9.27
CA ASN A 97 -4.75 6.06 -9.39
C ASN A 97 -4.70 5.29 -8.06
N ARG A 98 -5.66 4.37 -7.85
CA ARG A 98 -5.79 3.51 -6.66
C ARG A 98 -5.22 2.11 -6.83
N SER A 99 -4.96 1.66 -8.06
CA SER A 99 -4.34 0.35 -8.33
C SER A 99 -2.80 0.25 -8.30
N PRO A 100 -2.00 1.34 -8.32
CA PRO A 100 -0.55 1.18 -8.36
C PRO A 100 -0.01 0.70 -7.01
N LEU A 101 1.21 0.17 -7.03
CA LEU A 101 1.91 -0.26 -5.82
C LEU A 101 2.10 0.89 -4.82
N VAL A 102 2.44 2.08 -5.30
CA VAL A 102 2.58 3.28 -4.49
C VAL A 102 1.57 4.32 -4.93
N ARG A 103 0.85 4.89 -3.97
CA ARG A 103 -0.10 5.97 -4.21
C ARG A 103 0.26 7.16 -3.33
N VAL A 104 0.30 8.34 -3.92
CA VAL A 104 0.35 9.61 -3.18
C VAL A 104 -1.10 10.03 -2.90
N PRO A 105 -1.52 10.15 -1.63
CA PRO A 105 -2.85 10.62 -1.29
C PRO A 105 -2.99 12.11 -1.62
N THR A 106 -4.11 12.51 -2.19
CA THR A 106 -4.49 13.91 -2.36
C THR A 106 -5.52 14.29 -1.29
N SER A 107 -5.44 15.50 -0.72
CA SER A 107 -6.54 16.06 0.06
C SER A 107 -7.78 16.16 -0.83
N ARG A 108 -8.94 15.72 -0.32
CA ARG A 108 -10.24 15.94 -0.94
C ARG A 108 -10.79 17.29 -0.51
#